data_AF-A0A4P6JXY8-F1
#
_entry.id   AF-A0A4P6JXY8-F1
#
_cell.length_a   1.000
_cell.length_b   1.000
_cell.length_c   1.000
_cell.angle_alpha   90.00
_cell.angle_beta   90.00
_cell.angle_gamma   90.00
#
_symmetry.space_group_name_H-M   'P 1'
#
loop_
_entity.id
_entity.type
_entity.pdbx_description
1 polymer ?
#
loop_
_entity_poly.entity_id
_entity_poly.type
_entity_poly.pdbx_seq_one_letter_code
_entity_poly.pdbx_strand_id
1 'polypeptide(L)'
;MSQVNVLGTWPSNWGPVTFTGTPDHLSGHWDQGEGKQGQITAGFYNPTTGLLVFSYYQAWNNQNGVAGFLLSETNPLVGNWAQPNGSHGGWDLIRTRENPASHINVVKTWSSAWGPVTFTGTPDHLGGHWDQQGGKQGQITAGSYNPTTGLLIFSYYQTWNNQHGAAGFLLSASGHFNGQYVQPNGSHGGWDLTP
;
A
#
# COMPACT_ATOMS: atom_id res chain seq x y z
N MET A 1 -12.45 12.20 9.21
CA MET A 1 -12.00 10.81 9.00
C MET A 1 -12.22 10.47 7.54
N SER A 2 -11.21 9.97 6.82
CA SER A 2 -11.40 9.56 5.43
C SER A 2 -12.33 8.34 5.39
N GLN A 3 -13.35 8.40 4.53
CA GLN A 3 -14.30 7.31 4.34
C GLN A 3 -13.54 6.08 3.80
N VAL A 4 -13.65 4.94 4.49
CA VAL A 4 -13.06 3.69 4.00
C VAL A 4 -13.92 3.18 2.85
N ASN A 5 -13.34 3.05 1.67
CA ASN A 5 -13.95 2.37 0.53
C ASN A 5 -13.65 0.87 0.66
N VAL A 6 -14.71 0.05 0.65
CA VAL A 6 -14.66 -1.43 0.74
C VAL A 6 -14.64 -2.11 -0.64
N LEU A 7 -14.89 -1.36 -1.71
CA LEU A 7 -14.86 -1.90 -3.08
C LEU A 7 -13.44 -2.28 -3.51
N GLY A 8 -13.35 -3.22 -4.44
CA GLY A 8 -12.09 -3.75 -4.96
C GLY A 8 -11.70 -5.09 -4.32
N THR A 9 -10.47 -5.52 -4.59
CA THR A 9 -9.94 -6.81 -4.13
C THR A 9 -9.17 -6.65 -2.83
N TRP A 10 -9.44 -7.55 -1.89
CA TRP A 10 -8.88 -7.63 -0.55
C TRP A 10 -8.23 -9.01 -0.37
N PRO A 11 -6.94 -9.10 -0.04
CA PRO A 11 -6.36 -10.33 0.47
C PRO A 11 -7.09 -10.80 1.72
N SER A 12 -7.31 -12.11 1.82
CA SER A 12 -7.87 -12.72 3.02
C SER A 12 -7.19 -14.05 3.34
N ASN A 13 -7.36 -14.51 4.58
CA ASN A 13 -6.91 -15.84 5.02
C ASN A 13 -7.64 -17.00 4.33
N TRP A 14 -8.69 -16.71 3.55
CA TRP A 14 -9.43 -17.67 2.72
C TRP A 14 -9.25 -17.42 1.21
N GLY A 15 -8.24 -16.62 0.83
CA GLY A 15 -7.96 -16.21 -0.54
C GLY A 15 -8.52 -14.84 -0.92
N PRO A 16 -8.22 -14.30 -2.11
CA PRO A 16 -8.62 -12.94 -2.47
C PRO A 16 -10.15 -12.80 -2.54
N VAL A 17 -10.66 -11.72 -1.96
CA VAL A 17 -12.09 -11.35 -1.95
C VAL A 17 -12.29 -10.07 -2.75
N THR A 18 -13.16 -10.07 -3.74
CA THR A 18 -13.46 -8.89 -4.55
C THR A 18 -14.86 -8.42 -4.29
N PHE A 19 -15.01 -7.17 -3.84
CA PHE A 19 -16.30 -6.49 -3.68
C PHE A 19 -16.59 -5.52 -4.83
N THR A 20 -17.82 -5.55 -5.31
CA THR A 20 -18.37 -4.68 -6.36
C THR A 20 -19.71 -4.08 -5.94
N GLY A 21 -20.18 -3.06 -6.67
CA GLY A 21 -21.45 -2.40 -6.39
C GLY A 21 -21.27 -1.10 -5.60
N THR A 22 -22.16 -0.85 -4.65
CA THR A 22 -22.15 0.34 -3.79
C THR A 22 -22.14 -0.07 -2.32
N PRO A 23 -21.75 0.82 -1.37
CA PRO A 23 -21.73 0.47 0.04
C PRO A 23 -23.06 -0.09 0.59
N ASP A 24 -24.20 0.34 0.07
CA ASP A 24 -25.54 -0.13 0.44
C ASP A 24 -26.00 -1.40 -0.32
N HIS A 25 -25.32 -1.75 -1.41
CA HIS A 25 -25.63 -2.91 -2.26
C HIS A 25 -24.34 -3.57 -2.76
N LEU A 26 -23.68 -4.30 -1.87
CA LEU A 26 -22.45 -5.03 -2.17
C LEU A 26 -22.74 -6.40 -2.78
N SER A 27 -21.96 -6.75 -3.78
CA SER A 27 -21.85 -8.09 -4.37
C SER A 27 -20.37 -8.43 -4.59
N GLY A 28 -20.07 -9.64 -5.04
CA GLY A 28 -18.68 -10.01 -5.26
C GLY A 28 -18.40 -11.50 -5.30
N HIS A 29 -17.15 -11.86 -5.06
CA HIS A 29 -16.69 -13.25 -4.96
C HIS A 29 -15.42 -13.36 -4.11
N TRP A 30 -15.08 -14.57 -3.69
CA TRP A 30 -13.72 -14.89 -3.24
C TRP A 30 -13.24 -16.16 -3.91
N ASP A 31 -11.92 -16.30 -4.04
CA ASP A 31 -11.28 -17.49 -4.59
C ASP A 31 -10.44 -18.19 -3.50
N GLN A 32 -10.88 -19.35 -3.03
CA GLN A 32 -10.16 -20.16 -2.04
C GLN A 32 -9.08 -21.06 -2.68
N GLY A 33 -8.88 -20.98 -3.99
CA GLY A 33 -8.01 -21.85 -4.76
C GLY A 33 -8.70 -23.16 -5.16
N GLU A 34 -8.05 -23.93 -6.04
CA GLU A 34 -8.54 -25.25 -6.50
C GLU A 34 -9.96 -25.22 -7.11
N GLY A 35 -10.35 -24.09 -7.73
CA GLY A 35 -11.69 -23.92 -8.29
C GLY A 35 -12.81 -23.71 -7.25
N LYS A 36 -12.45 -23.49 -5.98
CA LYS A 36 -13.39 -23.20 -4.88
C LYS A 36 -13.67 -21.70 -4.82
N GLN A 37 -14.36 -21.20 -5.84
CA GLN A 37 -14.79 -19.80 -5.90
C GLN A 37 -16.18 -19.63 -5.30
N GLY A 38 -16.28 -18.81 -4.26
CA GLY A 38 -17.54 -18.48 -3.63
C GLY A 38 -18.10 -17.15 -4.11
N GLN A 39 -19.43 -17.01 -4.08
CA GLN A 39 -20.12 -15.81 -4.54
C GLN A 39 -20.73 -15.05 -3.38
N ILE A 40 -20.51 -13.73 -3.35
CA ILE A 40 -21.18 -12.80 -2.44
C ILE A 40 -22.45 -12.33 -3.13
N THR A 41 -23.59 -12.74 -2.62
CA THR A 41 -24.90 -12.59 -3.28
C THR A 41 -25.59 -11.28 -2.91
N ALA A 42 -25.35 -10.77 -1.70
CA ALA A 42 -25.85 -9.49 -1.22
C ALA A 42 -25.08 -9.05 0.02
N GLY A 43 -24.94 -7.74 0.25
CA GLY A 43 -24.32 -7.21 1.45
C GLY A 43 -24.40 -5.70 1.53
N PHE A 44 -23.91 -5.16 2.65
CA PHE A 44 -23.78 -3.72 2.85
C PHE A 44 -22.58 -3.40 3.75
N TYR A 45 -22.11 -2.17 3.65
CA TYR A 45 -21.07 -1.56 4.45
C TYR A 45 -21.55 -0.22 5.01
N ASN A 46 -21.53 -0.09 6.32
CA ASN A 46 -21.81 1.17 7.00
C ASN A 46 -20.48 1.90 7.29
N PRO A 47 -20.15 2.99 6.58
CA PRO A 47 -18.90 3.72 6.77
C PRO A 47 -18.82 4.47 8.11
N THR A 48 -19.96 4.74 8.75
CA THR A 48 -20.01 5.41 10.06
C THR A 48 -19.61 4.45 11.18
N THR A 49 -20.04 3.19 11.09
CA THR A 49 -19.74 2.18 12.13
C THR A 49 -18.61 1.23 11.75
N GLY A 50 -18.14 1.27 10.49
CA GLY A 50 -17.16 0.32 9.97
C GLY A 50 -17.68 -1.10 9.83
N LEU A 51 -19.00 -1.31 9.86
CA LEU A 51 -19.62 -2.63 9.82
C LEU A 51 -19.83 -3.07 8.36
N LEU A 52 -19.22 -4.18 7.97
CA LEU A 52 -19.48 -4.88 6.70
C LEU A 52 -20.24 -6.16 6.99
N VAL A 53 -21.37 -6.39 6.32
CA VAL A 53 -22.13 -7.65 6.42
C VAL A 53 -22.51 -8.11 5.02
N PHE A 54 -22.33 -9.39 4.72
CA PHE A 54 -22.77 -9.96 3.46
C PHE A 54 -23.22 -11.42 3.58
N SER A 55 -24.08 -11.83 2.67
CA SER A 55 -24.49 -13.21 2.43
C SER A 55 -23.71 -13.78 1.25
N TYR A 56 -23.47 -15.08 1.28
CA TYR A 56 -22.71 -15.76 0.24
C TYR A 56 -23.22 -17.17 -0.07
N TYR A 57 -22.80 -17.69 -1.22
CA TYR A 57 -23.06 -19.04 -1.70
C TYR A 57 -21.76 -19.73 -2.18
N GLN A 58 -21.59 -20.99 -1.81
CA GLN A 58 -20.47 -21.86 -2.16
C GLN A 58 -20.98 -23.00 -3.05
N ALA A 59 -20.73 -22.90 -4.36
CA ALA A 59 -21.26 -23.87 -5.33
C ALA A 59 -20.68 -25.29 -5.15
N TRP A 60 -19.44 -25.41 -4.69
CA TRP A 60 -18.74 -26.71 -4.61
C TRP A 60 -19.23 -27.61 -3.48
N ASN A 61 -19.90 -27.08 -2.46
CA ASN A 61 -20.46 -27.83 -1.34
C ASN A 61 -21.93 -27.48 -1.06
N ASN A 62 -22.56 -26.70 -1.94
CA ASN A 62 -23.95 -26.25 -1.87
C ASN A 62 -24.30 -25.58 -0.52
N GLN A 63 -23.42 -24.71 -0.02
CA GLN A 63 -23.61 -24.01 1.25
C GLN A 63 -23.92 -22.53 1.05
N ASN A 64 -24.87 -22.03 1.84
CA ASN A 64 -25.09 -20.60 2.02
C ASN A 64 -24.47 -20.18 3.36
N GLY A 65 -24.09 -18.92 3.49
CA GLY A 65 -23.65 -18.37 4.77
C GLY A 65 -23.76 -16.87 4.83
N VAL A 66 -23.49 -16.34 6.03
CA VAL A 66 -23.43 -14.91 6.30
C VAL A 66 -22.09 -14.62 6.97
N ALA A 67 -21.46 -13.52 6.59
CA ALA A 67 -20.24 -13.02 7.20
C ALA A 67 -20.43 -11.57 7.65
N GLY A 68 -19.90 -11.25 8.83
CA GLY A 68 -19.96 -9.93 9.43
C GLY A 68 -18.59 -9.51 9.96
N PHE A 69 -18.16 -8.30 9.62
CA PHE A 69 -16.83 -7.76 9.91
C PHE A 69 -16.94 -6.37 10.51
N LEU A 70 -16.03 -6.07 11.43
CA LEU A 70 -15.82 -4.72 11.93
C LEU A 70 -14.47 -4.21 11.46
N LEU A 71 -14.47 -2.97 10.96
CA LEU A 71 -13.24 -2.25 10.67
C LEU A 71 -12.52 -1.98 11.97
N SER A 72 -11.34 -2.57 12.14
CA SER A 72 -10.50 -2.31 13.31
C SER A 72 -9.69 -1.01 13.15
N GLU A 73 -9.17 -0.51 14.26
CA GLU A 73 -8.36 0.71 14.32
C GLU A 73 -7.10 0.65 13.44
N THR A 74 -6.59 -0.56 13.18
CA THR A 74 -5.41 -0.81 12.35
C THR A 74 -5.74 -0.99 10.86
N ASN A 75 -7.01 -0.83 10.46
CA ASN A 75 -7.57 -0.97 9.11
C ASN A 75 -7.77 -2.38 8.48
N PRO A 76 -7.56 -3.55 9.13
CA PRO A 76 -8.19 -4.78 8.64
C PRO A 76 -9.67 -4.83 9.03
N LEU A 77 -10.48 -5.41 8.16
CA LEU A 77 -11.84 -5.85 8.47
C LEU A 77 -11.74 -7.27 9.01
N VAL A 78 -11.98 -7.43 10.30
CA VAL A 78 -11.92 -8.73 10.99
C VAL A 78 -13.34 -9.13 11.36
N GLY A 79 -13.70 -10.37 11.06
CA GLY A 79 -15.07 -10.82 11.17
C GLY A 79 -15.22 -12.31 11.37
N ASN A 80 -16.46 -12.72 11.59
CA ASN A 80 -16.85 -14.11 11.67
C ASN A 80 -17.84 -14.43 10.55
N TRP A 81 -17.84 -15.68 10.11
CA TRP A 81 -18.86 -16.24 9.23
C TRP A 81 -19.59 -17.39 9.91
N ALA A 82 -20.82 -17.62 9.47
CA ALA A 82 -21.66 -18.73 9.92
C ALA A 82 -22.47 -19.31 8.76
N GLN A 83 -22.69 -20.61 8.81
CA GLN A 83 -23.52 -21.38 7.86
C GLN A 83 -24.70 -22.06 8.58
N PRO A 84 -25.82 -22.33 7.89
CA PRO A 84 -26.97 -23.03 8.48
C PRO A 84 -26.66 -24.43 9.02
N ASN A 85 -25.60 -25.07 8.53
CA ASN A 85 -25.15 -26.38 9.00
C ASN A 85 -24.41 -26.33 10.36
N GLY A 86 -24.29 -25.15 10.99
CA GLY A 86 -23.61 -24.95 12.27
C GLY A 86 -22.11 -24.62 12.15
N SER A 87 -21.53 -24.69 10.94
CA SER A 87 -20.14 -24.31 10.70
C SER A 87 -19.96 -22.82 10.88
N HIS A 88 -18.85 -22.44 11.51
CA HIS A 88 -18.48 -21.06 11.75
C HIS A 88 -16.95 -20.93 11.78
N GLY A 89 -16.45 -19.71 11.60
CA GLY A 89 -15.03 -19.42 11.66
C GLY A 89 -14.72 -17.94 11.56
N GLY A 90 -13.44 -17.61 11.72
CA GLY A 90 -12.91 -16.26 11.53
C GLY A 90 -12.53 -15.99 10.08
N TRP A 91 -12.65 -14.73 9.67
CA TRP A 91 -12.25 -14.24 8.36
C TRP A 91 -11.63 -12.85 8.50
N ASP A 92 -10.42 -12.72 7.97
CA ASP A 92 -9.66 -11.49 8.01
C ASP A 92 -9.52 -10.95 6.59
N LEU A 93 -10.08 -9.76 6.32
CA LEU A 93 -9.87 -9.03 5.07
C LEU A 93 -8.82 -7.96 5.33
N ILE A 94 -7.63 -8.18 4.77
CA ILE A 94 -6.52 -7.25 4.88
C ILE A 94 -6.70 -6.22 3.79
N ARG A 95 -6.75 -4.94 4.16
CA ARG A 95 -6.66 -3.88 3.16
C ARG A 95 -5.25 -3.92 2.58
N THR A 96 -5.08 -4.51 1.41
CA THR A 96 -4.15 -3.89 0.47
C THR A 96 -4.76 -2.53 0.23
N ARG A 97 -4.24 -1.49 0.90
CA ARG A 97 -4.22 -0.21 0.22
C ARG A 97 -3.67 -0.56 -1.16
N GLU A 98 -4.32 -0.14 -2.26
CA GLU A 98 -3.51 0.19 -3.44
C GLU A 98 -2.35 0.96 -2.85
N ASN A 99 -1.18 0.34 -2.80
CA ASN A 99 -0.06 1.06 -2.28
C ASN A 99 0.17 2.07 -3.41
N PRO A 100 -0.03 3.38 -3.22
CA PRO A 100 0.32 4.33 -4.27
C PRO A 100 1.74 4.02 -4.76
N ALA A 101 2.58 3.44 -3.89
CA ALA A 101 3.90 2.96 -4.20
C ALA A 101 4.03 1.93 -5.33
N SER A 102 3.04 1.06 -5.57
CA SER A 102 3.09 0.08 -6.66
C SER A 102 2.88 0.70 -8.05
N HIS A 103 2.34 1.91 -8.11
CA HIS A 103 2.15 2.68 -9.35
C HIS A 103 3.10 3.87 -9.48
N ILE A 104 3.86 4.20 -8.44
CA ILE A 104 4.87 5.27 -8.52
C ILE A 104 6.04 4.80 -9.37
N ASN A 105 6.22 5.47 -10.51
CA ASN A 105 7.49 5.45 -11.20
C ASN A 105 8.50 6.29 -10.42
N VAL A 106 9.34 5.64 -9.61
CA VAL A 106 10.43 6.29 -8.88
C VAL A 106 11.52 6.83 -9.82
N VAL A 107 11.70 6.19 -10.99
CA VAL A 107 12.73 6.48 -11.99
C VAL A 107 12.29 7.66 -12.85
N LYS A 108 12.51 8.87 -12.32
CA LYS A 108 12.25 10.16 -12.95
C LYS A 108 12.95 11.27 -12.16
N THR A 109 12.74 12.51 -12.60
CA THR A 109 13.09 13.70 -11.83
C THR A 109 11.97 14.06 -10.86
N TRP A 110 12.35 14.33 -9.62
CA TRP A 110 11.51 14.80 -8.52
C TRP A 110 11.96 16.20 -8.11
N SER A 111 11.01 17.05 -7.74
CA SER A 111 11.30 18.38 -7.20
C SER A 111 11.57 18.31 -5.71
N SER A 112 12.48 19.16 -5.21
CA SER A 112 12.72 19.29 -3.77
C SER A 112 13.15 20.71 -3.40
N ALA A 113 13.09 21.05 -2.11
CA ALA A 113 13.53 22.35 -1.61
C ALA A 113 15.02 22.64 -1.86
N TRP A 114 15.83 21.59 -2.06
CA TRP A 114 17.26 21.70 -2.27
C TRP A 114 17.66 21.68 -3.75
N GLY A 115 16.69 21.43 -4.64
CA GLY A 115 16.86 21.31 -6.08
C GLY A 115 16.37 19.95 -6.63
N PRO A 116 16.38 19.75 -7.96
CA PRO A 116 15.84 18.55 -8.57
C PRO A 116 16.66 17.30 -8.25
N VAL A 117 15.98 16.17 -8.08
CA VAL A 117 16.57 14.84 -7.83
C VAL A 117 16.14 13.91 -8.94
N THR A 118 17.08 13.37 -9.68
CA THR A 118 16.81 12.43 -10.77
C THR A 118 17.25 11.04 -10.37
N PHE A 119 16.31 10.10 -10.28
CA PHE A 119 16.61 8.67 -10.14
C PHE A 119 16.64 7.98 -11.51
N THR A 120 17.60 7.10 -11.70
CA THR A 120 17.80 6.29 -12.91
C THR A 120 17.91 4.80 -12.54
N GLY A 121 17.75 3.90 -13.51
CA GLY A 121 17.87 2.45 -13.29
C GLY A 121 16.53 1.75 -13.09
N THR A 122 16.47 0.83 -12.14
CA THR A 122 15.26 0.07 -11.79
C THR A 122 14.94 0.22 -10.30
N PRO A 123 13.69 -0.04 -9.85
CA PRO A 123 13.34 0.07 -8.43
C PRO A 123 14.30 -0.64 -7.48
N ASP A 124 14.84 -1.80 -7.84
CA ASP A 124 15.75 -2.54 -6.96
C ASP A 124 17.22 -2.11 -7.06
N HIS A 125 17.56 -1.31 -8.09
CA HIS A 125 18.92 -0.84 -8.39
C HIS A 125 18.87 0.61 -8.88
N LEU A 126 18.63 1.52 -7.96
CA LEU A 126 18.56 2.95 -8.24
C LEU A 126 19.95 3.58 -8.24
N GLY A 127 20.20 4.37 -9.28
CA GLY A 127 21.25 5.37 -9.34
C GLY A 127 20.64 6.76 -9.54
N GLY A 128 21.46 7.77 -9.79
CA GLY A 128 20.96 9.10 -10.07
C GLY A 128 21.87 10.25 -9.65
N HIS A 129 21.31 11.44 -9.63
CA HIS A 129 21.97 12.65 -9.15
C HIS A 129 20.95 13.63 -8.59
N TRP A 130 21.41 14.62 -7.82
CA TRP A 130 20.63 15.80 -7.52
C TRP A 130 21.45 17.06 -7.76
N ASP A 131 20.77 18.12 -8.18
CA ASP A 131 21.39 19.42 -8.42
C ASP A 131 21.04 20.36 -7.27
N GLN A 132 22.00 20.60 -6.39
CA GLN A 132 21.90 21.59 -5.33
C GLN A 132 22.26 22.99 -5.86
N GLN A 133 21.61 24.01 -5.31
CA GLN A 133 21.88 25.41 -5.64
C GLN A 133 23.38 25.74 -5.61
N GLY A 134 23.81 26.61 -6.53
CA GLY A 134 25.21 27.02 -6.66
C GLY A 134 26.09 26.02 -7.44
N GLY A 135 25.51 25.20 -8.30
CA GLY A 135 26.24 24.26 -9.17
C GLY A 135 26.78 23.02 -8.46
N LYS A 136 26.28 22.74 -7.25
CA LYS A 136 26.69 21.60 -6.43
C LYS A 136 25.89 20.38 -6.84
N GLN A 137 26.51 19.44 -7.54
CA GLN A 137 25.83 18.20 -7.95
C GLN A 137 26.28 17.01 -7.11
N GLY A 138 25.30 16.28 -6.58
CA GLY A 138 25.54 15.07 -5.83
C GLY A 138 25.11 13.84 -6.61
N GLN A 139 25.71 12.69 -6.29
CA GLN A 139 25.48 11.43 -7.00
C GLN A 139 24.81 10.41 -6.08
N ILE A 140 23.78 9.73 -6.58
CA ILE A 140 23.17 8.58 -5.92
C ILE A 140 23.94 7.35 -6.40
N THR A 141 24.67 6.71 -5.48
CA THR A 141 25.63 5.65 -5.82
C THR A 141 25.02 4.25 -5.76
N ALA A 142 24.00 4.07 -4.93
CA ALA A 142 23.21 2.84 -4.83
C ALA A 142 21.91 3.14 -4.10
N GLY A 143 20.80 2.55 -4.52
CA GLY A 143 19.52 2.68 -3.83
C GLY A 143 18.53 1.62 -4.24
N SER A 144 17.45 1.53 -3.50
CA SER A 144 16.33 0.67 -3.80
C SER A 144 15.01 1.28 -3.32
N TYR A 145 13.94 0.87 -3.97
CA TYR A 145 12.59 1.26 -3.68
C TYR A 145 11.70 0.03 -3.59
N ASN A 146 11.05 -0.14 -2.45
CA ASN A 146 10.13 -1.24 -2.21
C ASN A 146 8.69 -0.78 -2.48
N PRO A 147 8.05 -1.21 -3.59
CA PRO A 147 6.69 -0.80 -3.94
C PRO A 147 5.61 -1.38 -3.03
N THR A 148 5.93 -2.38 -2.21
CA THR A 148 5.01 -2.97 -1.22
C THR A 148 4.95 -2.14 0.06
N THR A 149 6.03 -1.48 0.43
CA THR A 149 6.12 -0.66 1.66
C THR A 149 6.16 0.84 1.40
N GLY A 150 6.47 1.27 0.16
CA GLY A 150 6.70 2.67 -0.17
C GLY A 150 8.04 3.21 0.35
N LEU A 151 8.95 2.34 0.79
CA LEU A 151 10.26 2.71 1.32
C LEU A 151 11.26 2.91 0.18
N LEU A 152 11.80 4.11 0.06
CA LEU A 152 12.94 4.46 -0.80
C LEU A 152 14.18 4.67 0.08
N ILE A 153 15.25 3.94 -0.18
CA ILE A 153 16.53 4.10 0.50
C ILE A 153 17.66 4.25 -0.51
N PHE A 154 18.62 5.13 -0.26
CA PHE A 154 19.80 5.23 -1.10
C PHE A 154 21.01 5.79 -0.37
N SER A 155 22.19 5.41 -0.84
CA SER A 155 23.48 6.01 -0.52
C SER A 155 23.86 7.03 -1.58
N TYR A 156 24.59 8.06 -1.17
CA TYR A 156 24.98 9.14 -2.04
C TYR A 156 26.41 9.63 -1.79
N TYR A 157 26.93 10.39 -2.76
CA TYR A 157 28.23 11.06 -2.73
C TYR A 157 28.10 12.55 -3.11
N GLN A 158 28.60 13.43 -2.26
CA GLN A 158 28.67 14.88 -2.48
C GLN A 158 30.03 15.24 -3.09
N THR A 159 30.02 15.62 -4.38
CA THR A 159 31.25 15.83 -5.14
C THR A 159 32.07 17.05 -4.69
N TRP A 160 31.43 18.04 -4.07
CA TRP A 160 32.05 19.33 -3.72
C TRP A 160 32.74 19.35 -2.35
N ASN A 161 32.46 18.39 -1.47
CA ASN A 161 33.06 18.30 -0.14
C ASN A 161 33.51 16.87 0.22
N ASN A 162 33.48 15.95 -0.75
CA ASN A 162 33.93 14.56 -0.62
C ASN A 162 33.22 13.79 0.53
N GLN A 163 31.90 13.92 0.63
CA GLN A 163 31.11 13.26 1.68
C GLN A 163 30.20 12.17 1.13
N HIS A 164 30.14 11.04 1.83
CA HIS A 164 29.22 9.94 1.53
C HIS A 164 28.10 9.87 2.56
N GLY A 165 26.84 9.88 2.16
CA GLY A 165 25.74 9.77 3.11
C GLY A 165 24.72 8.73 2.71
N ALA A 166 23.70 8.60 3.53
CA ALA A 166 22.53 7.77 3.26
C ALA A 166 21.26 8.57 3.48
N ALA A 167 20.20 8.20 2.77
CA ALA A 167 18.89 8.79 2.91
C ALA A 167 17.80 7.71 2.82
N GLY A 168 16.71 7.92 3.56
CA GLY A 168 15.57 7.03 3.63
C GLY A 168 14.27 7.82 3.65
N PHE A 169 13.33 7.42 2.81
CA PHE A 169 12.06 8.11 2.59
C PHE A 169 10.90 7.14 2.58
N LEU A 170 9.77 7.60 3.07
CA LEU A 170 8.49 6.91 2.95
C LEU A 170 7.59 7.67 1.99
N LEU A 171 6.95 6.92 1.10
CA LEU A 171 5.93 7.46 0.22
C LEU A 171 4.66 7.77 1.03
N SER A 172 4.20 9.02 0.91
CA SER A 172 2.94 9.46 1.47
C SER A 172 1.75 8.98 0.63
N ALA A 173 0.54 9.05 1.20
CA ALA A 173 -0.69 8.78 0.46
C ALA A 173 -0.93 9.76 -0.71
N SER A 174 -0.29 10.94 -0.69
CA SER A 174 -0.37 11.93 -1.78
C SER A 174 0.67 11.70 -2.89
N GLY A 175 1.48 10.63 -2.80
CA GLY A 175 2.49 10.30 -3.80
C GLY A 175 3.80 11.10 -3.67
N HIS A 176 4.08 11.68 -2.49
CA HIS A 176 5.31 12.42 -2.21
C HIS A 176 6.23 11.54 -1.35
N PHE A 177 7.54 11.66 -1.51
CA PHE A 177 8.48 11.04 -0.57
C PHE A 177 8.83 12.03 0.53
N ASN A 178 8.62 11.65 1.79
CA ASN A 178 9.10 12.37 2.95
C ASN A 178 10.13 11.50 3.67
N GLY A 179 11.30 12.07 3.95
CA GLY A 179 12.40 11.29 4.49
C GLY A 179 13.44 12.10 5.22
N GLN A 180 14.44 11.38 5.70
CA GLN A 180 15.61 11.95 6.35
C GLN A 180 16.89 11.47 5.67
N TYR A 181 17.89 12.33 5.71
CA TYR A 181 19.25 11.96 5.35
C TYR A 181 20.18 12.07 6.55
N VAL A 182 21.27 11.33 6.50
CA VAL A 182 22.38 11.38 7.46
C VAL A 182 23.70 11.54 6.68
N GLN A 183 24.53 12.47 7.14
CA GLN A 183 25.89 12.72 6.65
C GLN A 183 26.94 12.12 7.60
N PRO A 184 28.19 11.88 7.14
CA PRO A 184 29.27 11.33 7.97
C PRO A 184 29.62 12.17 9.18
N ASN A 185 29.43 13.48 9.08
CA ASN A 185 29.69 14.43 10.17
C ASN A 185 28.58 14.42 11.24
N GLY A 186 27.62 13.48 11.16
CA GLY A 186 26.48 13.36 12.08
C GLY A 186 25.34 14.34 11.79
N SER A 187 25.49 15.22 10.79
CA SER A 187 24.42 16.11 10.37
C SER A 187 23.30 15.30 9.73
N HIS A 188 22.07 15.66 10.06
CA HIS A 188 20.87 15.06 9.52
C HIS A 188 19.84 16.13 9.22
N GLY A 189 18.91 15.83 8.33
CA GLY A 189 17.86 16.76 7.96
C GLY A 189 16.69 16.08 7.27
N GLY A 190 15.57 16.78 7.23
CA GLY A 190 14.40 16.37 6.45
C GLY A 190 14.58 16.69 4.97
N TRP A 191 14.00 15.85 4.13
CA TRP A 191 13.96 16.05 2.70
C TRP A 191 12.63 15.56 2.15
N ASP A 192 11.95 16.42 1.39
CA ASP A 192 10.72 16.12 0.67
C ASP A 192 10.98 16.07 -0.83
N LEU A 193 10.51 15.01 -1.48
CA LEU A 193 10.52 14.86 -2.94
C LEU A 193 9.07 14.86 -3.44
N THR A 194 8.78 15.79 -4.33
CA THR A 194 7.47 15.92 -4.97
C THR A 194 7.57 15.54 -6.46
N PRO A 195 6.53 14.91 -7.02
CA PRO A 195 6.56 14.34 -8.37
C PRO A 195 6.78 15.36 -9.49
#